data_AF-A0A0C2C9E8-F1
#
_entry.id   AF-A0A0C2C9E8-F1
#
_cell.length_a   1.000
_cell.length_b   1.000
_cell.length_c   1.000
_cell.angle_alpha   90.00
_cell.angle_beta   90.00
_cell.angle_gamma   90.00
#
_symmetry.space_group_name_H-M   'P 1'
#
loop_
_entity.id
_entity.type
_entity.pdbx_description
1 polymer ?
#
loop_
_entity_poly.entity_id
_entity_poly.type
_entity_poly.pdbx_seq_one_letter_code
_entity_poly.pdbx_strand_id
1 'polypeptide(L)'
;MFRNVTAGTASGLAMLAFPNVSIAMYVMWKAIEIIYFDLVKQGKIRTLPYGDLLLYTVSTGYVLWQIIIEPQAIRKGYLKFLLGLTGNRMSLLNRDLYEHFGYQSRLLFPYRPVLDTKYVTINPMLYQPISPL
;
A
#
# COMPACT_ATOMS: atom_id res chain seq x y z
N MET A 1 34.59 -12.45 11.73
CA MET A 1 33.69 -13.04 10.72
C MET A 1 32.81 -14.15 11.30
N PHE A 2 33.38 -15.19 11.93
CA PHE A 2 32.63 -16.32 12.52
C PHE A 2 31.51 -15.93 13.51
N ARG A 3 31.75 -14.98 14.42
CA ARG A 3 30.78 -14.56 15.44
C ARG A 3 29.46 -13.99 14.89
N ASN A 4 29.53 -13.26 13.76
CA ASN A 4 28.34 -12.65 13.17
C ASN A 4 27.52 -13.69 12.40
N VAL A 5 28.18 -14.67 11.80
CA VAL A 5 27.53 -15.80 11.11
C VAL A 5 26.81 -16.67 12.13
N THR A 6 27.45 -17.04 13.25
CA THR A 6 26.82 -17.86 14.29
C THR A 6 25.64 -17.15 14.94
N ALA A 7 25.76 -15.84 15.22
CA ALA A 7 24.67 -15.04 15.74
C ALA A 7 23.50 -14.93 14.75
N GLY A 8 23.77 -14.70 13.46
CA GLY A 8 22.74 -14.63 12.42
C GLY A 8 22.00 -15.95 12.21
N THR A 9 22.72 -17.08 12.20
CA THR A 9 22.10 -18.41 12.11
C THR A 9 21.27 -18.72 13.36
N ALA A 10 21.75 -18.38 14.55
CA ALA A 10 21.00 -18.58 15.79
C ALA A 10 19.73 -17.72 15.83
N SER A 11 19.80 -16.45 15.42
CA SER A 11 18.62 -15.58 15.34
C SER A 11 17.61 -16.06 14.30
N GLY A 12 18.08 -16.54 13.14
CA GLY A 12 17.22 -17.10 12.11
C GLY A 12 16.47 -18.35 12.58
N LEU A 13 17.18 -19.27 13.26
CA LEU A 13 16.58 -20.47 13.86
C LEU A 13 15.59 -20.12 14.97
N ALA A 14 15.88 -19.11 15.80
CA ALA A 14 14.96 -18.65 16.84
C ALA A 14 13.64 -18.09 16.24
N MET A 15 13.72 -17.44 15.08
CA MET A 15 12.55 -16.92 14.36
C MET A 15 11.64 -18.02 13.81
N LEU A 16 12.23 -19.17 13.44
CA LEU A 16 11.47 -20.36 13.04
C LEU A 16 10.72 -20.98 14.22
N ALA A 17 11.31 -20.92 15.41
CA ALA A 17 10.66 -21.43 16.62
C ALA A 17 9.52 -20.53 17.12
N PHE A 18 9.65 -19.20 16.97
CA PHE A 18 8.63 -18.23 17.40
C PHE A 18 8.24 -17.27 16.26
N PRO A 19 7.43 -17.73 15.29
CA PRO A 19 7.07 -16.92 14.14
C PRO A 19 6.09 -15.81 14.55
N ASN A 20 6.57 -14.57 14.53
CA ASN A 20 5.73 -13.38 14.63
C ASN A 20 6.06 -12.41 13.49
N VAL A 21 5.14 -12.30 12.54
CA VAL A 21 5.29 -11.49 11.32
C VAL A 21 5.60 -10.02 11.65
N SER A 22 4.97 -9.49 12.70
CA SER A 22 5.19 -8.10 13.12
C SER A 22 6.63 -7.90 13.57
N ILE A 23 7.15 -8.78 14.44
CA ILE A 23 8.52 -8.69 14.95
C ILE A 23 9.53 -8.88 13.80
N ALA A 24 9.26 -9.84 12.90
CA ALA A 24 10.10 -10.07 11.72
C ALA A 24 10.23 -8.83 10.84
N MET A 25 9.10 -8.16 10.58
CA MET A 25 9.09 -6.94 9.79
C MET A 25 9.89 -5.81 10.47
N TYR A 26 9.74 -5.62 11.79
CA TYR A 26 10.52 -4.62 12.52
C TYR A 26 12.03 -4.90 12.50
N VAL A 27 12.43 -6.15 12.75
CA VAL A 27 13.85 -6.55 12.73
C VAL A 27 14.44 -6.41 11.34
N MET A 28 13.71 -6.82 10.29
CA MET A 28 14.13 -6.66 8.90
C MET A 28 14.38 -5.19 8.56
N TRP A 29 13.44 -4.29 8.91
CA TRP A 29 13.58 -2.87 8.64
C TRP A 29 14.80 -2.25 9.34
N LYS A 30 15.02 -2.58 10.62
CA LYS A 30 16.21 -2.14 11.36
C LYS A 30 17.51 -2.67 10.76
N ALA A 31 17.51 -3.91 10.24
CA ALA A 31 18.67 -4.47 9.57
C ALA A 31 19.02 -3.69 8.30
N ILE A 32 18.03 -3.34 7.47
CA ILE A 32 18.22 -2.52 6.26
C ILE A 32 18.81 -1.15 6.64
N GLU A 33 18.28 -0.51 7.68
CA GLU A 33 18.77 0.78 8.18
C GLU A 33 20.25 0.71 8.61
N ILE A 34 20.62 -0.32 9.38
CA ILE A 34 22.01 -0.53 9.83
C ILE A 34 22.94 -0.76 8.64
N ILE A 35 22.54 -1.60 7.67
CA ILE A 35 23.33 -1.88 6.46
C ILE A 35 23.55 -0.60 5.66
N TYR A 36 22.51 0.23 5.50
CA TYR A 36 22.64 1.51 4.80
C TYR A 36 23.67 2.44 5.47
N PHE A 37 23.57 2.64 6.79
CA PHE A 37 24.53 3.49 7.50
C PHE A 37 25.94 2.91 7.53
N ASP A 38 26.10 1.59 7.57
CA ASP A 38 27.41 0.95 7.48
C ASP A 38 28.05 1.17 6.09
N LEU A 39 27.26 1.04 5.01
CA LEU A 39 27.73 1.31 3.64
C LEU A 39 28.09 2.79 3.42
N VAL A 40 27.37 3.70 4.07
CA VAL A 40 27.69 5.13 4.09
C VAL A 40 29.01 5.39 4.82
N LYS A 41 29.23 4.76 5.98
CA LYS A 41 30.50 4.88 6.73
C LYS A 41 31.70 4.34 5.96
N GLN A 42 31.51 3.28 5.18
CA GLN A 42 32.53 2.71 4.29
C GLN A 42 32.79 3.56 3.03
N GLY A 43 32.05 4.66 2.83
CA GLY A 43 32.20 5.55 1.67
C GLY A 43 31.69 4.97 0.35
N LYS A 44 30.96 3.84 0.38
CA LYS A 44 30.43 3.18 -0.83
C LYS A 44 29.15 3.84 -1.34
N ILE A 45 28.35 4.39 -0.43
CA ILE A 45 27.08 5.04 -0.74
C ILE A 45 27.11 6.43 -0.11
N ARG A 46 26.62 7.43 -0.84
CA ARG A 46 26.54 8.81 -0.35
C ARG A 46 25.24 9.01 0.43
N THR A 47 25.28 9.85 1.45
CA THR A 47 24.09 10.23 2.20
C THR A 47 23.10 10.92 1.27
N LEU A 48 21.90 10.36 1.16
CA LEU A 48 20.78 11.01 0.50
C LEU A 48 20.24 12.13 1.41
N PRO A 49 20.32 13.41 1.00
CA PRO A 49 19.67 14.48 1.74
C PRO A 49 18.16 14.25 1.73
N TYR A 50 17.50 14.38 2.89
CA TYR A 50 16.05 14.16 3.05
C TYR A 50 15.57 12.76 2.62
N GLY A 51 16.42 11.73 2.72
CA GLY A 51 16.05 10.36 2.36
C GLY A 51 14.89 9.78 3.18
N ASP A 52 14.76 10.21 4.43
CA ASP A 52 13.62 9.95 5.31
C ASP A 52 12.31 10.50 4.73
N LEU A 53 12.33 11.74 4.23
CA LEU A 53 11.19 12.38 3.59
C LEU A 53 10.81 11.66 2.29
N LEU A 54 11.80 11.29 1.46
CA LEU A 54 11.55 10.51 0.24
C LEU A 54 10.91 9.16 0.56
N LEU A 55 11.47 8.41 1.52
CA LEU A 55 10.89 7.14 1.96
C LEU A 55 9.46 7.31 2.46
N TYR A 56 9.20 8.36 3.24
CA TYR A 56 7.87 8.66 3.74
C TYR A 56 6.89 8.96 2.60
N THR A 57 7.28 9.80 1.64
CA THR A 57 6.41 10.15 0.50
C THR A 57 6.08 8.94 -0.37
N VAL A 58 7.06 8.10 -0.71
CA VAL A 58 6.85 6.89 -1.52
C VAL A 58 5.97 5.89 -0.76
N SER A 59 6.24 5.67 0.52
CA SER A 59 5.44 4.75 1.35
C SER A 59 3.99 5.23 1.48
N THR A 60 3.79 6.53 1.67
CA THR A 60 2.45 7.13 1.79
C THR A 60 1.70 7.06 0.46
N GLY A 61 2.38 7.34 -0.66
CA GLY A 61 1.83 7.21 -2.00
C GLY A 61 1.39 5.77 -2.31
N TYR A 62 2.22 4.78 -1.96
CA TYR A 62 1.88 3.37 -2.13
C TYR A 62 0.65 2.96 -1.32
N VAL A 63 0.57 3.37 -0.05
CA VAL A 63 -0.61 3.10 0.79
C VAL A 63 -1.87 3.73 0.21
N LEU A 64 -1.80 5.00 -0.23
CA LEU A 64 -2.95 5.69 -0.82
C LEU A 64 -3.40 5.03 -2.12
N TRP A 65 -2.46 4.61 -2.96
CA TRP A 65 -2.74 3.83 -4.17
C TRP A 65 -3.46 2.52 -3.86
N GLN A 66 -3.05 1.82 -2.80
CA GLN A 66 -3.69 0.58 -2.37
C GLN A 66 -5.16 0.79 -1.94
N ILE A 67 -5.51 1.93 -1.34
CA ILE A 67 -6.91 2.26 -1.00
C ILE A 67 -7.78 2.40 -2.26
N ILE A 68 -7.19 2.91 -3.34
CA ILE A 68 -7.89 3.14 -4.60
C ILE A 68 -8.19 1.79 -5.25
N ILE A 69 -7.18 0.94 -5.41
CA ILE A 69 -7.29 -0.32 -6.12
C ILE A 69 -7.87 -1.43 -5.25
N GLU A 70 -7.30 -1.75 -4.09
CA GLU A 70 -7.75 -2.86 -3.25
C GLU A 70 -7.88 -2.45 -1.77
N PRO A 71 -8.96 -1.73 -1.42
CA PRO A 71 -9.15 -1.27 -0.05
C PRO A 71 -9.25 -2.41 0.98
N GLN A 72 -9.58 -3.65 0.55
CA GLN A 72 -9.66 -4.81 1.45
C GLN A 72 -8.31 -5.34 1.93
N ALA A 73 -7.24 -5.06 1.18
CA ALA A 73 -5.90 -5.46 1.57
C ALA A 73 -5.42 -4.70 2.81
N ILE A 74 -6.05 -3.56 3.12
CA ILE A 74 -5.70 -2.70 4.23
C ILE A 74 -6.48 -3.11 5.49
N ARG A 75 -5.79 -3.14 6.62
CA ARG A 75 -6.41 -3.37 7.94
C ARG A 75 -7.53 -2.36 8.17
N LYS A 76 -8.74 -2.84 8.48
CA LYS A 76 -9.97 -2.03 8.62
C LYS A 76 -9.81 -0.76 9.48
N GLY A 77 -9.07 -0.83 10.59
CA GLY A 77 -8.82 0.33 11.46
C GLY A 77 -8.00 1.42 10.76
N TYR A 78 -6.99 1.02 9.99
CA TYR A 78 -6.17 1.95 9.22
C TYR A 78 -6.94 2.51 8.01
N LEU A 79 -7.75 1.68 7.36
CA LEU A 79 -8.66 2.14 6.29
C LEU A 79 -9.59 3.25 6.77
N LYS A 80 -10.22 3.10 7.97
CA LYS A 80 -11.07 4.14 8.56
C LYS A 80 -10.33 5.45 8.80
N PHE A 81 -9.10 5.36 9.31
CA PHE A 81 -8.24 6.54 9.50
C PHE A 81 -7.95 7.26 8.18
N LEU A 82 -7.57 6.52 7.13
CA LEU A 82 -7.26 7.07 5.82
C LEU A 82 -8.49 7.67 5.12
N LEU A 83 -9.66 7.04 5.28
CA LEU A 83 -10.93 7.59 4.82
C LEU A 83 -11.29 8.89 5.54
N GLY A 84 -11.03 8.96 6.85
CA GLY A 84 -11.17 10.19 7.63
C GLY A 84 -10.29 11.33 7.11
N LEU A 85 -9.00 11.05 6.83
CA LEU A 85 -8.07 12.03 6.26
C LEU A 85 -8.51 12.56 4.89
N THR A 86 -9.15 11.72 4.08
CA THR A 86 -9.60 12.07 2.72
C THR A 86 -11.04 12.59 2.68
N GLY A 87 -11.68 12.81 3.83
CA GLY A 87 -13.07 13.26 3.89
C GLY A 87 -14.05 12.29 3.21
N ASN A 88 -13.79 10.99 3.31
CA ASN A 88 -14.51 9.91 2.64
C ASN A 88 -14.56 10.00 1.11
N ARG A 89 -13.76 10.87 0.47
CA ARG A 89 -13.79 11.01 -1.00
C ARG A 89 -13.33 9.74 -1.71
N MET A 90 -12.42 8.99 -1.09
CA MET A 90 -11.92 7.74 -1.67
C MET A 90 -13.01 6.66 -1.79
N SER A 91 -14.09 6.70 -1.01
CA SER A 91 -15.19 5.74 -1.19
C SER A 91 -16.05 6.03 -2.42
N LEU A 92 -15.98 7.25 -2.97
CA LEU A 92 -16.77 7.71 -4.12
C LEU A 92 -16.08 7.47 -5.47
N LEU A 93 -14.98 6.72 -5.50
CA LEU A 93 -14.30 6.39 -6.75
C LEU A 93 -15.08 5.33 -7.52
N ASN A 94 -15.22 5.52 -8.84
CA ASN A 94 -15.79 4.51 -9.71
C ASN A 94 -14.78 3.36 -9.89
N ARG A 95 -15.01 2.27 -9.14
CA ARG A 95 -14.09 1.12 -9.11
C ARG A 95 -14.39 0.05 -10.14
N ASP A 96 -15.49 0.16 -10.87
CA ASP A 96 -15.85 -0.79 -11.93
C ASP A 96 -14.82 -0.79 -13.06
N LEU A 97 -14.12 0.32 -13.27
CA LEU A 97 -13.07 0.44 -14.27
C LEU A 97 -11.85 -0.45 -13.99
N TYR A 98 -11.63 -0.84 -12.72
CA TYR A 98 -10.48 -1.66 -12.32
C TYR A 98 -10.73 -3.16 -12.44
N GLU A 99 -11.99 -3.58 -12.55
CA GLU A 99 -12.38 -4.99 -12.58
C GLU A 99 -11.84 -5.71 -13.84
N HIS A 100 -11.71 -4.99 -14.96
CA HIS A 100 -11.11 -5.51 -16.18
C HIS A 100 -9.64 -5.96 -16.00
N PHE A 101 -8.92 -5.39 -15.05
CA PHE A 101 -7.54 -5.77 -14.73
C PHE A 101 -7.44 -6.96 -13.76
N GLY A 102 -8.58 -7.55 -13.36
CA GLY A 102 -8.63 -8.68 -12.42
C GLY A 102 -8.58 -8.29 -10.94
N TYR A 103 -8.66 -7.00 -10.61
CA TYR A 103 -8.69 -6.53 -9.23
C TYR A 103 -10.09 -6.60 -8.62
N GLN A 104 -10.17 -6.96 -7.34
CA GLN A 104 -11.44 -7.03 -6.61
C GLN A 104 -11.79 -5.68 -5.95
N SER A 105 -11.67 -4.58 -6.69
CA SER A 105 -11.74 -3.22 -6.14
C SER A 105 -13.11 -2.87 -5.55
N ARG A 106 -14.19 -3.46 -6.08
CA ARG A 106 -15.57 -3.10 -5.75
C ARG A 106 -16.07 -3.62 -4.40
N LEU A 107 -15.44 -4.65 -3.82
CA LEU A 107 -16.02 -5.41 -2.69
C LEU A 107 -16.41 -4.55 -1.47
N LEU A 108 -15.58 -3.55 -1.12
CA LEU A 108 -15.86 -2.68 0.03
C LEU A 108 -16.68 -1.43 -0.33
N PHE A 109 -16.51 -0.89 -1.54
CA PHE A 109 -17.12 0.39 -1.96
C PHE A 109 -17.70 0.28 -3.37
N PRO A 110 -18.94 -0.23 -3.51
CA PRO A 110 -19.65 -0.28 -4.77
C PRO A 110 -20.31 1.08 -5.05
N TYR A 111 -19.52 2.04 -5.53
CA TYR A 111 -20.03 3.36 -5.93
C TYR A 111 -19.96 3.55 -7.44
N ARG A 112 -21.08 3.99 -8.04
CA ARG A 112 -21.18 4.37 -9.45
C ARG A 112 -21.65 5.83 -9.53
N PRO A 113 -20.86 6.74 -10.13
CA PRO A 113 -21.30 8.11 -10.33
C PRO A 113 -22.42 8.16 -11.38
N VAL A 114 -23.49 8.90 -11.09
CA VAL A 114 -24.51 9.23 -12.09
C VAL A 114 -23.99 10.40 -12.90
N LEU A 115 -23.65 10.14 -14.16
CA LEU A 115 -23.14 11.15 -15.07
C LEU A 115 -24.30 11.85 -15.79
N ASP A 116 -24.20 13.17 -15.97
CA ASP A 116 -25.16 13.94 -16.75
C ASP A 116 -24.93 13.68 -18.25
N THR A 117 -25.93 13.07 -18.90
CA THR A 117 -25.91 12.71 -20.31
C THR A 117 -25.65 13.90 -21.24
N LYS A 118 -25.91 15.14 -20.80
CA LYS A 118 -25.66 16.35 -21.58
C LYS A 118 -24.16 16.60 -21.84
N TYR A 119 -23.28 16.17 -20.93
CA TYR A 119 -21.86 16.51 -20.95
C TYR A 119 -20.94 15.29 -21.18
N VAL A 120 -21.49 14.11 -21.48
CA VAL A 120 -20.72 12.89 -21.71
C VAL A 120 -20.77 12.49 -23.18
N THR A 121 -19.60 12.19 -23.75
CA THR A 121 -19.47 11.72 -25.14
C THR A 121 -19.71 10.22 -25.30
N ILE A 122 -19.61 9.46 -24.21
CA ILE A 122 -19.84 8.02 -24.16
C ILE A 122 -21.35 7.75 -24.12
N ASN A 123 -21.82 6.79 -24.91
CA ASN A 123 -23.23 6.42 -24.95
C ASN A 123 -23.68 5.97 -23.53
N PRO A 124 -24.72 6.60 -22.94
CA PRO A 124 -25.21 6.27 -21.60
C PRO A 124 -25.66 4.81 -21.43
N MET A 125 -26.06 4.15 -22.53
CA MET A 125 -26.43 2.73 -22.51
C MET A 125 -25.27 1.78 -22.19
N LEU A 126 -24.01 2.23 -22.28
CA LEU A 126 -22.83 1.41 -21.96
C LEU A 126 -22.55 1.29 -20.45
N TYR A 127 -23.02 2.25 -19.64
CA TYR A 127 -22.66 2.34 -18.22
C TYR A 127 -23.85 2.51 -17.28
N GLN A 128 -25.04 2.83 -17.77
CA GLN A 128 -26.28 2.80 -17.00
C GLN A 128 -26.99 1.46 -17.24
N PRO A 129 -27.41 0.72 -16.18
CA PRO A 129 -28.35 -0.37 -16.38
C PRO A 129 -29.63 0.22 -16.97
N ILE A 130 -30.15 -0.41 -18.03
CA ILE A 130 -31.46 -0.04 -18.61
C ILE A 130 -32.46 -0.17 -17.46
N SER A 131 -33.03 0.95 -17.01
CA SER A 131 -34.08 0.95 -16.01
C SER A 131 -35.16 -0.03 -16.49
N PRO A 132 -35.58 -1.01 -15.68
CA PRO A 132 -36.79 -1.73 -16.01
C PRO A 132 -37.92 -0.69 -15.95
N LEU A 133 -38.60 -0.51 -17.09
CA LEU A 133 -39.86 0.23 -17.17
C LEU A 133 -40.89 -0.37 -16.20
#